data_AF-A0A2A6HHL1-F1
#
_entry.id   AF-A0A2A6HHL1-F1
#
_cell.length_a   1.000
_cell.length_b   1.000
_cell.length_c   1.000
_cell.angle_alpha   90.00
_cell.angle_beta   90.00
_cell.angle_gamma   90.00
#
_symmetry.space_group_name_H-M   'P 1'
#
loop_
_entity.id
_entity.type
_entity.pdbx_description
1 polymer ?
#
loop_
_entity_poly.entity_id
_entity_poly.type
_entity_poly.pdbx_seq_one_letter_code
_entity_poly.pdbx_strand_id
1 'polypeptide(L)'
;MAMHYRVPEWPEIRAKGESLVAEHPDDHFMTTVLEGAFLVGESENPIRGNLCAAAMRELTGHVLHSMAPDSRVTACRWYELVKDTKGPTRMQRVTYIVQGALPNDFVEKVLKLDLSKIARPLLKTIERLNRSTHVREETILDDDEEIRVLVDDALDGLLDIYDAARTCREEVHRSLRTEVFDTVLDKLLSETLQELDELSTHTSVEGHEIDEYTITFVDDEFIELAVAGTVYVELQYGSRSDIRNDMGAVLSDSYPYTASMKARVIEPQRILGDSVVVAVDNSAFYE
;
A
#
# COMPACT_ATOMS: atom_id res chain seq x y z
N MET A 1 -6.23 -34.39 7.53
CA MET A 1 -7.62 -34.02 7.18
C MET A 1 -7.60 -33.47 5.78
N ALA A 2 -8.18 -34.18 4.81
CA ALA A 2 -8.35 -33.61 3.48
C ALA A 2 -9.42 -32.51 3.60
N MET A 3 -9.04 -31.25 3.38
CA MET A 3 -10.01 -30.18 3.13
C MET A 3 -10.83 -30.62 1.91
N HIS A 4 -12.12 -30.88 2.10
CA HIS A 4 -13.03 -30.98 0.97
C HIS A 4 -13.07 -29.60 0.31
N TYR A 5 -12.52 -29.52 -0.90
CA TYR A 5 -12.68 -28.35 -1.74
C TYR A 5 -14.18 -28.21 -2.03
N ARG A 6 -14.79 -27.14 -1.50
CA ARG A 6 -16.19 -26.81 -1.73
C ARG A 6 -16.24 -25.95 -2.99
N VAL A 7 -16.96 -26.42 -4.00
CA VAL A 7 -17.23 -25.65 -5.21
C VAL A 7 -17.98 -24.36 -4.81
N PRO A 8 -17.50 -23.18 -5.22
CA PRO A 8 -18.13 -21.91 -4.85
C PRO A 8 -19.48 -21.76 -5.55
N GLU A 9 -20.47 -21.23 -4.85
CA GLU A 9 -21.80 -20.96 -5.45
C GLU A 9 -21.84 -19.56 -6.07
N TRP A 10 -22.63 -19.36 -7.13
CA TRP A 10 -22.73 -18.06 -7.81
C TRP A 10 -22.96 -16.85 -6.90
N PRO A 11 -23.81 -16.91 -5.85
CA PRO A 11 -23.94 -15.81 -4.89
C PRO A 11 -22.63 -15.46 -4.16
N GLU A 12 -21.80 -16.45 -3.84
CA GLU A 12 -20.50 -16.24 -3.19
C GLU A 12 -19.51 -15.58 -4.16
N ILE A 13 -19.50 -16.02 -5.42
CA ILE A 13 -18.67 -15.44 -6.49
C ILE A 13 -19.10 -13.99 -6.79
N ARG A 14 -20.40 -13.70 -6.81
CA ARG A 14 -20.93 -12.34 -6.98
C ARG A 14 -20.49 -11.40 -5.87
N ALA A 15 -20.49 -11.85 -4.62
CA ALA A 15 -20.01 -11.05 -3.49
C ALA A 15 -18.51 -10.69 -3.63
N LYS A 16 -17.69 -11.60 -4.16
CA LYS A 16 -16.29 -11.30 -4.52
C LYS A 16 -16.21 -10.27 -5.66
N GLY A 17 -17.09 -10.39 -6.65
CA GLY A 17 -17.21 -9.40 -7.72
C GLY A 17 -17.57 -8.00 -7.21
N GLU A 18 -18.52 -7.91 -6.29
CA GLU A 18 -18.89 -6.65 -5.61
C GLU A 18 -17.71 -6.08 -4.81
N SER A 19 -16.95 -6.94 -4.13
CA SER A 19 -15.74 -6.55 -3.41
C SER A 19 -14.67 -5.98 -4.36
N LEU A 20 -14.49 -6.60 -5.53
CA LEU A 20 -13.58 -6.09 -6.55
C LEU A 20 -14.01 -4.74 -7.11
N VAL A 21 -15.32 -4.54 -7.34
CA VAL A 21 -15.87 -3.25 -7.78
C VAL A 21 -15.71 -2.17 -6.69
N ALA A 22 -15.78 -2.54 -5.42
CA ALA A 22 -15.56 -1.61 -4.32
C ALA A 22 -14.11 -1.08 -4.25
N GLU A 23 -13.13 -1.82 -4.78
CA GLU A 23 -11.75 -1.31 -4.94
C GLU A 23 -11.65 -0.23 -6.02
N HIS A 24 -12.61 -0.15 -6.97
CA HIS A 24 -12.63 0.75 -8.12
C HIS A 24 -14.04 1.32 -8.39
N PRO A 25 -14.60 2.14 -7.48
CA PRO A 25 -16.00 2.57 -7.56
C PRO A 25 -16.34 3.38 -8.83
N ASP A 26 -15.34 4.02 -9.45
CA ASP A 26 -15.51 4.85 -10.64
C ASP A 26 -15.17 4.12 -11.97
N ASP A 27 -14.78 2.84 -11.91
CA ASP A 27 -14.40 2.07 -13.10
C ASP A 27 -15.61 1.42 -13.77
N HIS A 28 -16.31 2.20 -14.60
CA HIS A 28 -17.50 1.74 -15.29
C HIS A 28 -17.25 0.58 -16.27
N PHE A 29 -16.04 0.48 -16.84
CA PHE A 29 -15.68 -0.64 -17.72
C PHE A 29 -15.60 -1.94 -16.91
N MET A 30 -14.94 -1.90 -15.75
CA MET A 30 -14.86 -3.04 -14.83
C MET A 30 -16.25 -3.55 -14.44
N THR A 31 -17.13 -2.64 -13.99
CA THR A 31 -18.51 -3.00 -13.62
C THR A 31 -19.26 -3.65 -14.77
N THR A 32 -19.18 -3.05 -15.97
CA THR A 32 -19.90 -3.54 -17.16
C THR A 32 -19.42 -4.94 -17.58
N VAL A 33 -18.10 -5.15 -17.63
CA VAL A 33 -17.53 -6.44 -18.06
C VAL A 33 -17.85 -7.53 -17.05
N LEU A 34 -17.76 -7.21 -15.75
CA LEU A 34 -18.05 -8.16 -14.69
C LEU A 34 -19.53 -8.55 -14.64
N GLU A 35 -20.45 -7.59 -14.78
CA GLU A 35 -21.88 -7.87 -14.89
C GLU A 35 -22.18 -8.77 -16.10
N GLY A 36 -21.59 -8.45 -17.26
CA GLY A 36 -21.70 -9.27 -18.46
C GLY A 36 -21.14 -10.69 -18.26
N ALA A 37 -20.03 -10.84 -17.55
CA ALA A 37 -19.42 -12.13 -17.21
C ALA A 37 -20.37 -12.99 -16.37
N PHE A 38 -21.04 -12.40 -15.36
CA PHE A 38 -22.01 -13.11 -14.54
C PHE A 38 -23.28 -13.47 -15.30
N LEU A 39 -23.84 -12.53 -16.08
CA LEU A 39 -25.03 -12.78 -16.88
C LEU A 39 -24.84 -13.94 -17.84
N VAL A 40 -23.66 -14.04 -18.49
CA VAL A 40 -23.39 -15.16 -19.38
C VAL A 40 -23.08 -16.44 -18.62
N GLY A 41 -22.28 -16.38 -17.55
CA GLY A 41 -21.88 -17.54 -16.74
C GLY A 41 -23.07 -18.28 -16.14
N GLU A 42 -24.09 -17.54 -15.70
CA GLU A 42 -25.32 -18.08 -15.09
C GLU A 42 -26.41 -18.44 -16.12
N SER A 43 -26.19 -18.18 -17.41
CA SER A 43 -27.17 -18.44 -18.46
C SER A 43 -27.18 -19.90 -18.90
N GLU A 44 -28.17 -20.29 -19.70
CA GLU A 44 -28.24 -21.60 -20.38
C GLU A 44 -27.50 -21.61 -21.74
N ASN A 45 -26.62 -20.63 -22.01
CA ASN A 45 -25.90 -20.57 -23.27
C ASN A 45 -24.91 -21.76 -23.38
N PRO A 46 -24.94 -22.58 -24.45
CA PRO A 46 -24.08 -23.76 -24.59
C PRO A 46 -22.57 -23.47 -24.58
N ILE A 47 -22.15 -22.23 -24.84
CA ILE A 47 -20.74 -21.80 -24.81
C ILE A 47 -20.49 -20.76 -23.71
N ARG A 48 -21.36 -20.71 -22.70
CA ARG A 48 -21.30 -19.72 -21.61
C ARG A 48 -19.95 -19.66 -20.92
N GLY A 49 -19.28 -20.79 -20.72
CA GLY A 49 -17.98 -20.83 -20.06
C GLY A 49 -16.90 -20.15 -20.87
N ASN A 50 -16.88 -20.33 -22.19
CA ASN A 50 -15.92 -19.66 -23.07
C ASN A 50 -16.14 -18.14 -23.11
N LEU A 51 -17.40 -17.70 -23.16
CA LEU A 51 -17.77 -16.29 -23.14
C LEU A 51 -17.45 -15.64 -21.79
N CYS A 52 -17.73 -16.34 -20.69
CA CYS A 52 -17.39 -15.91 -19.34
C CYS A 52 -15.86 -15.81 -19.18
N ALA A 53 -15.11 -16.80 -19.65
CA ALA A 53 -13.64 -16.77 -19.65
C ALA A 53 -13.08 -15.61 -20.47
N ALA A 54 -13.70 -15.27 -21.61
CA ALA A 54 -13.32 -14.11 -22.40
C ALA A 54 -13.55 -12.80 -21.63
N ALA A 55 -14.72 -12.64 -20.99
CA ALA A 55 -15.00 -11.46 -20.17
C ALA A 55 -14.04 -11.34 -18.98
N MET A 56 -13.81 -12.43 -18.24
CA MET A 56 -12.88 -12.43 -17.10
C MET A 56 -11.43 -12.20 -17.50
N ARG A 57 -11.01 -12.64 -18.69
CA ARG A 57 -9.69 -12.33 -19.25
C ARG A 57 -9.53 -10.84 -19.51
N GLU A 58 -10.53 -10.19 -20.12
CA GLU A 58 -10.49 -8.75 -20.40
C GLU A 58 -10.56 -7.94 -19.10
N LEU A 59 -11.40 -8.35 -18.14
CA LEU A 59 -11.45 -7.77 -16.79
C LEU A 59 -10.08 -7.81 -16.11
N THR A 60 -9.46 -8.99 -16.04
CA THR A 60 -8.15 -9.18 -15.41
C THR A 60 -7.07 -8.37 -16.12
N GLY A 61 -7.10 -8.35 -17.46
CA GLY A 61 -6.19 -7.55 -18.27
C GLY A 61 -6.33 -6.06 -17.98
N HIS A 62 -7.56 -5.56 -17.94
CA HIS A 62 -7.89 -4.17 -17.64
C HIS A 62 -7.41 -3.75 -16.26
N VAL A 63 -7.74 -4.53 -15.21
CA VAL A 63 -7.28 -4.26 -13.83
C VAL A 63 -5.77 -4.14 -13.77
N LEU A 64 -5.04 -5.10 -14.36
CA LEU A 64 -3.58 -5.08 -14.33
C LEU A 64 -2.98 -3.88 -15.08
N HIS A 65 -3.57 -3.45 -16.20
CA HIS A 65 -3.07 -2.28 -16.95
C HIS A 65 -3.44 -0.95 -16.28
N SER A 66 -4.63 -0.86 -15.69
CA SER A 66 -5.09 0.31 -14.94
C SER A 66 -4.21 0.55 -13.72
N MET A 67 -3.97 -0.51 -12.93
CA MET A 67 -3.21 -0.44 -11.68
C MET A 67 -1.69 -0.39 -11.88
N ALA A 68 -1.19 -0.99 -12.96
CA ALA A 68 0.23 -0.96 -13.30
C ALA A 68 0.46 -0.46 -14.73
N PRO A 69 0.25 0.84 -15.01
CA PRO A 69 0.49 1.41 -16.33
C PRO A 69 1.96 1.24 -16.76
N ASP A 70 2.19 1.06 -18.07
CA ASP A 70 3.52 0.77 -18.61
C ASP A 70 4.56 1.82 -18.21
N SER A 71 4.19 3.10 -18.27
CA SER A 71 5.07 4.21 -17.88
C SER A 71 5.53 4.11 -16.43
N ARG A 72 4.64 3.70 -15.52
CA ARG A 72 4.98 3.58 -14.10
C ARG A 72 5.83 2.35 -13.82
N VAL A 73 5.49 1.20 -14.41
CA VAL A 73 6.28 -0.03 -14.22
C VAL A 73 7.69 0.13 -14.80
N THR A 74 7.81 0.75 -15.97
CA THR A 74 9.12 0.96 -16.63
C THR A 74 9.99 2.00 -15.93
N ALA A 75 9.42 2.90 -15.13
CA ALA A 75 10.17 3.84 -14.30
C ALA A 75 10.83 3.17 -13.08
N CYS A 76 10.34 1.99 -12.67
CA CYS A 76 10.90 1.29 -11.51
C CYS A 76 12.32 0.79 -11.76
N ARG A 77 13.22 0.97 -10.79
CA ARG A 77 14.61 0.51 -10.91
C ARG A 77 14.77 -1.00 -10.99
N TRP A 78 13.84 -1.76 -10.41
CA TRP A 78 13.82 -3.21 -10.47
C TRP A 78 13.26 -3.76 -11.79
N TYR A 79 12.70 -2.90 -12.65
CA TYR A 79 12.14 -3.32 -13.92
C TYR A 79 13.25 -3.69 -14.92
N GLU A 80 13.09 -4.85 -15.54
CA GLU A 80 13.94 -5.32 -16.62
C GLU A 80 13.07 -5.77 -17.80
N LEU A 81 13.39 -5.31 -19.01
CA LEU A 81 12.67 -5.77 -20.20
C LEU A 81 12.98 -7.25 -20.45
N VAL A 82 11.96 -8.10 -20.37
CA VAL A 82 12.10 -9.52 -20.69
C VAL A 82 12.25 -9.71 -22.19
N LYS A 83 13.19 -10.58 -22.60
CA LYS A 83 13.43 -10.90 -24.00
C LYS A 83 12.12 -11.28 -24.71
N ASP A 84 11.98 -10.81 -25.95
CA ASP A 84 10.82 -11.09 -26.83
C ASP A 84 9.48 -10.51 -26.33
N THR A 85 9.51 -9.58 -25.38
CA THR A 85 8.34 -8.80 -24.94
C THR A 85 8.47 -7.33 -25.38
N LYS A 86 7.33 -6.64 -25.49
CA LYS A 86 7.28 -5.21 -25.89
C LYS A 86 7.08 -4.24 -24.72
N GLY A 87 6.92 -4.75 -23.51
CA GLY A 87 6.58 -3.98 -22.32
C GLY A 87 6.47 -4.87 -21.09
N PRO A 88 5.94 -4.35 -19.97
CA PRO A 88 5.84 -5.10 -18.72
C PRO A 88 5.06 -6.40 -18.86
N THR A 89 5.66 -7.47 -18.33
CA THR A 89 5.00 -8.78 -18.22
C THR A 89 3.89 -8.74 -17.18
N ARG A 90 2.99 -9.73 -17.22
CA ARG A 90 1.94 -9.88 -16.18
C ARG A 90 2.54 -10.00 -14.78
N MET A 91 3.63 -10.77 -14.63
CA MET A 91 4.36 -10.87 -13.37
C MET A 91 4.83 -9.51 -12.88
N GLN A 92 5.47 -8.72 -13.76
CA GLN A 92 5.95 -7.38 -13.40
C GLN A 92 4.83 -6.41 -13.04
N ARG A 93 3.66 -6.52 -13.68
CA ARG A 93 2.48 -5.75 -13.28
C ARG A 93 2.01 -6.14 -11.89
N VAL A 94 1.87 -7.43 -11.59
CA VAL A 94 1.52 -7.90 -10.24
C VAL A 94 2.54 -7.41 -9.21
N THR A 95 3.84 -7.54 -9.52
CA THR A 95 4.94 -7.01 -8.69
C THR A 95 4.73 -5.52 -8.41
N TYR A 96 4.47 -4.71 -9.43
CA TYR A 96 4.23 -3.28 -9.28
C TYR A 96 2.99 -2.97 -8.42
N ILE A 97 1.88 -3.70 -8.60
CA ILE A 97 0.66 -3.45 -7.83
C ILE A 97 0.92 -3.69 -6.33
N VAL A 98 1.67 -4.75 -6.01
CA VAL A 98 1.94 -5.11 -4.61
C VAL A 98 3.02 -4.22 -3.99
N GLN A 99 4.16 -4.04 -4.66
CA GLN A 99 5.35 -3.40 -4.07
C GLN A 99 5.64 -1.98 -4.56
N GLY A 100 4.96 -1.52 -5.61
CA GLY A 100 5.30 -0.28 -6.30
C GLY A 100 6.74 -0.28 -6.79
N ALA A 101 7.44 0.83 -6.58
CA ALA A 101 8.84 0.99 -6.99
C ALA A 101 9.86 0.43 -5.99
N LEU A 102 9.42 -0.14 -4.86
CA LEU A 102 10.29 -0.66 -3.81
C LEU A 102 11.26 -1.75 -4.34
N PRO A 103 12.52 -1.77 -3.89
CA PRO A 103 13.48 -2.80 -4.30
C PRO A 103 13.04 -4.20 -3.90
N ASN A 104 13.23 -5.17 -4.79
CA ASN A 104 12.90 -6.58 -4.53
C ASN A 104 13.55 -7.11 -3.23
N ASP A 105 14.83 -6.76 -3.01
CA ASP A 105 15.57 -7.17 -1.82
C ASP A 105 14.96 -6.64 -0.53
N PHE A 106 14.43 -5.40 -0.53
CA PHE A 106 13.75 -4.83 0.62
C PHE A 106 12.45 -5.59 0.89
N VAL A 107 11.65 -5.83 -0.14
CA VAL A 107 10.36 -6.51 -0.03
C VAL A 107 10.51 -7.96 0.44
N GLU A 108 11.46 -8.70 -0.14
CA GLU A 108 11.67 -10.11 0.19
C GLU A 108 12.40 -10.28 1.54
N LYS A 109 13.45 -9.49 1.79
CA LYS A 109 14.34 -9.72 2.95
C LYS A 109 13.93 -8.92 4.18
N VAL A 110 13.36 -7.72 4.02
CA VAL A 110 12.93 -6.86 5.14
C VAL A 110 11.46 -7.08 5.42
N LEU A 111 10.59 -6.90 4.41
CA LEU A 111 9.14 -7.03 4.58
C LEU A 111 8.67 -8.50 4.64
N LYS A 112 9.55 -9.46 4.29
CA LYS A 112 9.27 -10.91 4.28
C LYS A 112 8.11 -11.32 3.38
N LEU A 113 7.89 -10.57 2.28
CA LEU A 113 6.85 -10.86 1.31
C LEU A 113 7.39 -11.67 0.13
N ASP A 114 6.75 -12.80 -0.15
CA ASP A 114 7.07 -13.66 -1.29
C ASP A 114 6.10 -13.37 -2.44
N LEU A 115 6.46 -12.40 -3.28
CA LEU A 115 5.65 -11.97 -4.42
C LEU A 115 5.41 -13.10 -5.43
N SER A 116 6.33 -14.06 -5.52
CA SER A 116 6.17 -15.20 -6.42
C SER A 116 5.01 -16.10 -6.00
N LYS A 117 4.79 -16.25 -4.69
CA LYS A 117 3.64 -17.00 -4.15
C LYS A 117 2.34 -16.25 -4.33
N ILE A 118 2.34 -14.93 -4.15
CA ILE A 118 1.16 -14.08 -4.34
C ILE A 118 0.73 -14.04 -5.81
N ALA A 119 1.68 -13.88 -6.74
CA ALA A 119 1.35 -13.74 -8.16
C ALA A 119 0.99 -15.07 -8.84
N ARG A 120 1.53 -16.20 -8.37
CA ARG A 120 1.41 -17.49 -9.05
C ARG A 120 -0.05 -17.96 -9.24
N PRO A 121 -0.96 -17.88 -8.25
CA PRO A 121 -2.38 -18.20 -8.43
C PRO A 121 -3.00 -17.44 -9.60
N LEU A 122 -2.95 -16.11 -9.58
CA LEU A 122 -3.55 -15.29 -10.64
C LEU A 122 -2.93 -15.59 -12.01
N LEU A 123 -1.60 -15.72 -12.11
CA LEU A 123 -0.95 -16.01 -13.39
C LEU A 123 -1.41 -17.35 -14.00
N LYS A 124 -1.57 -18.39 -13.15
CA LYS A 124 -2.14 -19.67 -13.60
C LYS A 124 -3.59 -19.53 -14.03
N THR A 125 -4.38 -18.74 -13.32
CA THR A 125 -5.77 -18.48 -13.70
C THR A 125 -5.85 -17.75 -15.03
N ILE A 126 -5.00 -16.75 -15.26
CA ILE A 126 -4.91 -16.06 -16.55
C ILE A 126 -4.54 -17.03 -17.68
N GLU A 127 -3.61 -17.97 -17.47
CA GLU A 127 -3.30 -19.01 -18.45
C GLU A 127 -4.51 -19.92 -18.76
N ARG A 128 -5.31 -20.27 -17.74
CA ARG A 128 -6.57 -21.01 -17.92
C ARG A 128 -7.58 -20.18 -18.72
N LEU A 129 -7.84 -18.94 -18.32
CA LEU A 129 -8.73 -18.02 -19.02
C LEU A 129 -8.37 -17.91 -20.51
N ASN A 130 -7.08 -17.68 -20.82
CA ASN A 130 -6.61 -17.59 -22.21
C ASN A 130 -6.94 -18.84 -23.03
N ARG A 131 -6.72 -20.04 -22.45
CA ARG A 131 -7.03 -21.31 -23.13
C ARG A 131 -8.53 -21.52 -23.35
N SER A 132 -9.35 -21.08 -22.38
CA SER A 132 -10.80 -21.22 -22.45
C SER A 132 -11.49 -20.18 -23.35
N THR A 133 -10.81 -19.13 -23.82
CA THR A 133 -11.44 -18.09 -24.66
C THR A 133 -11.77 -18.53 -26.10
N HIS A 134 -11.06 -19.51 -26.66
CA HIS A 134 -11.24 -19.89 -28.06
C HIS A 134 -12.17 -21.08 -28.19
N VAL A 135 -13.39 -20.85 -28.71
CA VAL A 135 -14.35 -21.94 -28.97
C VAL A 135 -13.88 -22.80 -30.15
N ARG A 136 -13.56 -24.06 -29.85
CA ARG A 136 -13.29 -25.17 -30.77
C ARG A 136 -13.98 -26.42 -30.23
N GLU A 137 -14.18 -27.42 -31.08
CA GLU A 137 -14.86 -28.69 -30.74
C GLU A 137 -14.36 -29.32 -29.43
N GLU A 138 -13.05 -29.28 -29.16
CA GLU A 138 -12.42 -29.87 -27.96
C GLU A 138 -12.33 -28.93 -26.74
N THR A 139 -12.83 -27.69 -26.85
CA THR A 139 -12.59 -26.61 -25.87
C THR A 139 -13.87 -25.94 -25.41
N ILE A 140 -15.03 -26.53 -25.72
CA ILE A 140 -16.31 -26.08 -25.18
C ILE A 140 -16.25 -26.25 -23.66
N LEU A 141 -16.50 -25.16 -22.94
CA LEU A 141 -16.59 -25.15 -21.49
C LEU A 141 -18.06 -24.99 -21.09
N ASP A 142 -18.71 -26.12 -20.81
CA ASP A 142 -20.14 -26.22 -20.48
C ASP A 142 -20.41 -26.71 -19.05
N ASP A 143 -19.42 -27.35 -18.41
CA ASP A 143 -19.51 -27.79 -17.01
C ASP A 143 -19.62 -26.59 -16.04
N ASP A 144 -20.70 -26.57 -15.26
CA ASP A 144 -21.02 -25.47 -14.35
C ASP A 144 -20.00 -25.31 -13.21
N GLU A 145 -19.49 -26.41 -12.68
CA GLU A 145 -18.49 -26.41 -11.62
C GLU A 145 -17.17 -25.84 -12.14
N GLU A 146 -16.72 -26.25 -13.32
CA GLU A 146 -15.50 -25.73 -13.95
C GLU A 146 -15.59 -24.23 -14.25
N ILE A 147 -16.76 -23.74 -14.69
CA ILE A 147 -17.01 -22.32 -14.93
C ILE A 147 -16.91 -21.54 -13.62
N ARG A 148 -17.61 -21.98 -12.58
CA ARG A 148 -17.63 -21.31 -11.27
C ARG A 148 -16.24 -21.24 -10.67
N VAL A 149 -15.51 -22.35 -10.66
CA VAL A 149 -14.12 -22.38 -10.19
C VAL A 149 -13.22 -21.43 -10.98
N LEU A 150 -13.37 -21.37 -12.31
CA LEU A 150 -12.55 -20.47 -13.14
C LEU A 150 -12.80 -18.99 -12.83
N VAL A 151 -14.05 -18.59 -12.62
CA VAL A 151 -14.42 -17.22 -12.27
C VAL A 151 -13.96 -16.89 -10.85
N ASP A 152 -14.19 -17.81 -9.91
CA ASP A 152 -13.79 -17.66 -8.51
C ASP A 152 -12.28 -17.48 -8.36
N ASP A 153 -11.48 -18.36 -8.98
CA ASP A 153 -10.03 -18.28 -8.99
C ASP A 153 -9.50 -16.97 -9.60
N ALA A 154 -10.26 -16.35 -10.52
CA ALA A 154 -9.86 -15.10 -11.16
C ALA A 154 -10.13 -13.90 -10.26
N LEU A 155 -11.29 -13.89 -9.59
CA LEU A 155 -11.64 -12.86 -8.62
C LEU A 155 -10.76 -12.95 -7.37
N ASP A 156 -10.53 -14.15 -6.83
CA ASP A 156 -9.62 -14.36 -5.71
C ASP A 156 -8.21 -13.91 -6.05
N GLY A 157 -7.68 -14.30 -7.22
CA GLY A 157 -6.35 -13.89 -7.63
C GLY A 157 -6.20 -12.38 -7.78
N LEU A 158 -7.27 -11.65 -8.11
CA LEU A 158 -7.27 -10.18 -8.14
C LEU A 158 -7.35 -9.59 -6.73
N LEU A 159 -8.26 -10.08 -5.88
CA LEU A 159 -8.45 -9.61 -4.50
C LEU A 159 -7.19 -9.87 -3.64
N ASP A 160 -6.56 -11.04 -3.79
CA ASP A 160 -5.31 -11.39 -3.12
C ASP A 160 -4.19 -10.39 -3.42
N ILE A 161 -4.17 -9.79 -4.61
CA ILE A 161 -3.19 -8.76 -4.97
C ILE A 161 -3.47 -7.46 -4.22
N TYR A 162 -4.73 -7.05 -4.07
CA TYR A 162 -5.09 -5.86 -3.29
C TYR A 162 -4.74 -6.04 -1.81
N ASP A 163 -5.03 -7.23 -1.26
CA ASP A 163 -4.66 -7.57 0.11
C ASP A 163 -3.14 -7.60 0.29
N ALA A 164 -2.41 -8.20 -0.64
CA ALA A 164 -0.96 -8.18 -0.61
C ALA A 164 -0.39 -6.75 -0.69
N ALA A 165 -1.00 -5.87 -1.50
CA ALA A 165 -0.60 -4.47 -1.58
C ALA A 165 -0.86 -3.73 -0.25
N ARG A 166 -2.00 -3.98 0.41
CA ARG A 166 -2.30 -3.47 1.76
C ARG A 166 -1.27 -3.96 2.77
N THR A 167 -1.00 -5.27 2.81
CA THR A 167 0.02 -5.86 3.70
C THR A 167 1.40 -5.26 3.42
N CYS A 168 1.79 -5.09 2.15
CA CYS A 168 3.06 -4.47 1.81
C CYS A 168 3.19 -3.05 2.39
N ARG A 169 2.15 -2.22 2.24
CA ARG A 169 2.14 -0.88 2.85
C ARG A 169 2.26 -0.94 4.37
N GLU A 170 1.53 -1.83 5.03
CA GLU A 170 1.61 -2.01 6.50
C GLU A 170 2.99 -2.48 6.96
N GLU A 171 3.65 -3.36 6.22
CA GLU A 171 5.02 -3.81 6.51
C GLU A 171 6.03 -2.68 6.29
N VAL A 172 5.90 -1.90 5.21
CA VAL A 172 6.73 -0.69 4.98
C VAL A 172 6.58 0.23 6.17
N HIS A 173 5.34 0.57 6.52
CA HIS A 173 4.99 1.31 7.70
C HIS A 173 5.77 0.78 8.91
N ARG A 174 5.59 -0.49 9.28
CA ARG A 174 6.22 -1.08 10.46
C ARG A 174 7.75 -0.98 10.43
N SER A 175 8.34 -1.17 9.25
CA SER A 175 9.80 -1.12 9.07
C SER A 175 10.40 0.27 9.26
N LEU A 176 9.64 1.34 9.00
CA LEU A 176 10.12 2.72 9.08
C LEU A 176 9.87 3.38 10.44
N ARG A 177 9.04 2.77 11.30
CA ARG A 177 8.59 3.40 12.55
C ARG A 177 9.72 3.91 13.45
N THR A 178 10.75 3.09 13.66
CA THR A 178 11.88 3.47 14.53
C THR A 178 12.69 4.60 13.91
N GLU A 179 13.01 4.51 12.62
CA GLU A 179 13.76 5.55 11.92
C GLU A 179 13.00 6.88 11.91
N VAL A 180 11.68 6.85 11.69
CA VAL A 180 10.81 8.04 11.74
C VAL A 180 10.84 8.67 13.13
N PHE A 181 10.72 7.85 14.19
CA PHE A 181 10.79 8.33 15.57
C PHE A 181 12.15 8.99 15.86
N ASP A 182 13.25 8.28 15.62
CA ASP A 182 14.59 8.77 15.91
C ASP A 182 14.92 10.04 15.12
N THR A 183 14.50 10.11 13.85
CA THR A 183 14.73 11.28 12.99
C THR A 183 13.97 12.51 13.47
N VAL A 184 12.72 12.35 13.92
CA VAL A 184 11.94 13.47 14.48
C VAL A 184 12.53 13.92 15.81
N LEU A 185 12.92 12.99 16.67
CA LEU A 185 13.58 13.31 17.94
C LEU A 185 14.87 14.09 17.71
N ASP A 186 15.72 13.63 16.79
CA ASP A 186 16.97 14.32 16.43
C ASP A 186 16.69 15.75 15.94
N LYS A 187 15.63 15.95 15.15
CA LYS A 187 15.22 17.27 14.67
C LYS A 187 14.76 18.18 15.81
N LEU A 188 13.90 17.67 16.70
CA LEU A 188 13.41 18.38 17.88
C LEU A 188 14.55 18.78 18.83
N LEU A 189 15.60 17.95 18.95
CA LEU A 189 16.75 18.20 19.84
C LEU A 189 17.82 19.11 19.23
N SER A 190 18.00 19.06 17.90
CA SER A 190 19.10 19.75 17.22
C SER A 190 18.76 21.13 16.70
N GLU A 191 17.47 21.43 16.50
CA GLU A 191 17.01 22.71 15.97
C GLU A 191 16.36 23.58 17.01
N THR A 192 16.60 24.88 16.88
CA THR A 192 15.83 25.92 17.57
C THR A 192 14.45 25.99 16.95
N LEU A 193 13.44 25.53 17.67
CA LEU A 193 12.04 25.64 17.29
C LEU A 193 11.50 26.91 17.92
N GLN A 194 11.23 27.91 17.07
CA GLN A 194 10.83 29.24 17.54
C GLN A 194 9.61 29.17 18.48
N GLU A 195 8.68 28.28 18.17
CA GLU A 195 7.45 28.04 18.92
C GLU A 195 7.73 27.51 20.34
N LEU A 196 8.83 26.79 20.56
CA LEU A 196 9.24 26.31 21.88
C LEU A 196 10.21 27.27 22.59
N ASP A 197 11.08 27.93 21.83
CA ASP A 197 12.11 28.83 22.35
C ASP A 197 11.53 30.15 22.87
N GLU A 198 10.34 30.55 22.41
CA GLU A 198 9.67 31.77 22.88
C GLU A 198 8.97 31.59 24.24
N LEU A 199 8.80 30.35 24.71
CA LEU A 199 8.02 30.03 25.91
C LEU A 199 8.78 30.28 27.21
N SER A 200 10.11 30.17 27.22
CA SER A 200 10.90 30.22 28.45
C SER A 200 12.31 30.79 28.25
N THR A 201 13.07 30.97 29.34
CA THR A 201 14.47 31.43 29.24
C THR A 201 15.38 30.32 28.69
N HIS A 202 15.08 29.07 29.03
CA HIS A 202 15.72 27.89 28.48
C HIS A 202 14.68 26.79 28.34
N THR A 203 14.37 26.41 27.10
CA THR A 203 13.51 25.28 26.78
C THR A 203 14.38 24.06 26.49
N SER A 204 14.02 22.90 27.04
CA SER A 204 14.68 21.63 26.75
C SER A 204 13.63 20.60 26.33
N VAL A 205 13.86 19.92 25.20
CA VAL A 205 13.02 18.78 24.79
C VAL A 205 13.41 17.56 25.62
N GLU A 206 12.43 16.96 26.30
CA GLU A 206 12.61 15.73 27.08
C GLU A 206 12.38 14.49 26.21
N GLY A 207 11.50 14.61 25.22
CA GLY A 207 11.17 13.55 24.28
C GLY A 207 9.92 13.90 23.48
N HIS A 208 9.42 12.92 22.73
CA HIS A 208 8.19 13.05 21.99
C HIS A 208 7.48 11.70 21.90
N GLU A 209 6.21 11.74 21.57
CA GLU A 209 5.45 10.59 21.13
C GLU A 209 4.92 10.80 19.72
N ILE A 210 4.58 9.69 19.07
CA ILE A 210 3.92 9.69 17.77
C ILE A 210 2.53 9.12 17.98
N ASP A 211 1.51 9.94 17.74
CA ASP A 211 0.11 9.54 17.79
C ASP A 211 -0.30 8.87 16.48
N GLU A 212 0.12 9.48 15.37
CA GLU A 212 -0.19 9.03 14.03
C GLU A 212 1.02 9.20 13.11
N TYR A 213 1.23 8.23 12.22
CA TYR A 213 2.08 8.44 11.05
C TYR A 213 1.47 7.76 9.83
N THR A 214 1.57 8.44 8.69
CA THR A 214 0.96 8.01 7.43
C THR A 214 1.97 8.13 6.30
N ILE A 215 1.89 7.20 5.33
CA ILE A 215 2.57 7.35 4.04
C ILE A 215 1.58 8.11 3.17
N THR A 216 1.92 9.35 2.81
CA THR A 216 1.04 10.24 2.07
C THR A 216 1.18 10.04 0.56
N PHE A 217 2.37 9.68 0.09
CA PHE A 217 2.65 9.50 -1.31
C PHE A 217 3.85 8.56 -1.54
N VAL A 218 3.79 7.77 -2.61
CA VAL A 218 4.91 6.96 -3.09
C VAL A 218 4.98 7.11 -4.60
N ASP A 219 6.07 7.67 -5.11
CA ASP A 219 6.42 7.62 -6.53
C ASP A 219 7.58 6.66 -6.78
N ASP A 220 8.24 6.75 -7.94
CA ASP A 220 9.37 5.92 -8.29
C ASP A 220 10.69 6.34 -7.60
N GLU A 221 10.72 7.46 -6.89
CA GLU A 221 11.91 8.02 -6.25
C GLU A 221 11.80 8.17 -4.72
N PHE A 222 10.66 8.65 -4.22
CA PHE A 222 10.46 9.02 -2.82
C PHE A 222 9.23 8.36 -2.19
N ILE A 223 9.36 8.10 -0.89
CA ILE A 223 8.27 7.79 0.04
C ILE A 223 8.08 9.05 0.89
N GLU A 224 6.91 9.67 0.79
CA GLU A 224 6.56 10.83 1.61
C GLU A 224 5.78 10.39 2.84
N LEU A 225 6.17 10.94 3.98
CA LEU A 225 5.67 10.56 5.30
C LEU A 225 5.17 11.80 6.02
N ALA A 226 4.04 11.68 6.70
CA ALA A 226 3.50 12.67 7.61
C ALA A 226 3.35 12.06 9.00
N VAL A 227 3.66 12.84 10.02
CA VAL A 227 3.62 12.45 11.43
C VAL A 227 2.82 13.50 12.19
N ALA A 228 1.99 13.05 13.11
CA ALA A 228 1.40 13.87 14.16
C ALA A 228 1.75 13.25 15.51
N GLY A 229 2.03 14.10 16.49
CA GLY A 229 2.40 13.64 17.82
C GLY A 229 2.41 14.75 18.85
N THR A 230 2.94 14.43 20.02
CA THR A 230 3.11 15.37 21.12
C THR A 230 4.57 15.44 21.52
N VAL A 231 5.12 16.65 21.66
CA VAL A 231 6.47 16.90 22.18
C VAL A 231 6.38 17.27 23.65
N TYR A 232 7.26 16.70 24.46
CA TYR A 232 7.37 16.92 25.89
C TYR A 232 8.57 17.82 26.18
N VAL A 233 8.35 18.91 26.91
CA VAL A 233 9.36 19.93 27.16
C VAL A 233 9.47 20.29 28.63
N GLU A 234 10.68 20.68 29.04
CA GLU A 234 10.96 21.36 30.30
C GLU A 234 11.20 22.85 30.01
N LEU A 235 10.41 23.70 30.66
CA LEU A 235 10.47 25.15 30.56
C LEU A 235 11.15 25.72 31.81
N GLN A 236 12.34 26.32 31.63
CA GLN A 236 13.07 26.98 32.71
C GLN A 236 12.88 28.51 32.63
N TYR A 237 12.34 29.09 33.70
CA TYR A 237 12.21 30.53 33.88
C TYR A 237 13.29 31.05 34.82
N GLY A 238 14.12 31.95 34.31
CA GLY A 238 15.30 32.44 35.00
C GLY A 238 16.56 31.63 34.68
N SER A 239 17.71 32.16 35.10
CA SER A 239 19.01 31.53 34.87
C SER A 239 19.22 30.31 35.75
N ARG A 240 20.23 29.48 35.44
CA ARG A 240 20.67 28.38 36.33
C ARG A 240 21.06 28.87 37.73
N SER A 241 21.44 30.14 37.88
CA SER A 241 21.71 30.73 39.20
C SER A 241 20.41 31.01 39.94
N ASP A 242 19.39 31.50 39.24
CA ASP A 242 18.09 31.80 39.85
C ASP A 242 17.43 30.53 40.37
N ILE A 243 17.49 29.43 39.60
CA ILE A 243 17.03 28.10 40.05
C ILE A 243 17.73 27.66 41.35
N ARG A 244 19.06 27.80 41.44
CA ARG A 244 19.81 27.39 42.64
C ARG A 244 19.54 28.24 43.88
N ASN A 245 19.00 29.45 43.70
CA ASN A 245 18.70 30.38 44.78
C ASN A 245 17.19 30.48 45.05
N ASP A 246 16.39 29.52 44.56
CA ASP A 246 14.92 29.51 44.67
C ASP A 246 14.24 30.78 44.10
N MET A 247 14.86 31.40 43.08
CA MET A 247 14.38 32.61 42.40
C MET A 247 13.91 32.34 40.95
N GLY A 248 14.01 31.11 40.47
CA GLY A 248 13.49 30.69 39.17
C GLY A 248 12.46 29.56 39.30
N ALA A 249 11.93 29.12 38.16
CA ALA A 249 10.96 28.02 38.10
C ALA A 249 11.30 27.04 36.97
N VAL A 250 10.98 25.77 37.19
CA VAL A 250 11.05 24.70 36.19
C VAL A 250 9.66 24.09 36.10
N LEU A 251 9.12 23.98 34.89
CA LEU A 251 7.80 23.42 34.63
C LEU A 251 7.89 22.43 33.47
N SER A 252 7.23 21.29 33.60
CA SER A 252 7.03 20.38 32.48
C SER A 252 5.75 20.77 31.74
N ASP A 253 5.80 20.74 30.41
CA ASP A 253 4.65 21.00 29.55
C ASP A 253 4.73 20.12 28.28
N SER A 254 3.66 20.12 27.48
CA SER A 254 3.58 19.34 26.25
C SER A 254 2.75 20.02 25.18
N TYR A 255 3.20 19.92 23.93
CA TYR A 255 2.56 20.57 22.79
C TYR A 255 2.38 19.61 21.62
N PRO A 256 1.25 19.66 20.90
CA PRO A 256 1.10 18.90 19.67
C PRO A 256 2.06 19.40 18.60
N TYR A 257 2.56 18.50 17.78
CA TYR A 257 3.39 18.80 16.62
C TYR A 257 2.93 18.01 15.39
N THR A 258 3.29 18.55 14.22
CA THR A 258 3.25 17.82 12.96
C THR A 258 4.65 17.78 12.36
N ALA A 259 4.97 16.69 11.66
CA ALA A 259 6.21 16.58 10.90
C ALA A 259 5.97 15.99 9.52
N SER A 260 6.76 16.44 8.54
CA SER A 260 6.82 15.85 7.21
C SER A 260 8.26 15.49 6.87
N MET A 261 8.45 14.38 6.15
CA MET A 261 9.77 13.88 5.78
C MET A 261 9.71 12.98 4.54
N LYS A 262 10.87 12.70 3.96
CA LYS A 262 11.03 11.85 2.78
C LYS A 262 12.03 10.74 3.03
N ALA A 263 11.74 9.55 2.53
CA ALA A 263 12.71 8.47 2.34
C ALA A 263 12.91 8.23 0.85
N ARG A 264 14.08 7.70 0.44
CA ARG A 264 14.25 7.28 -0.96
C ARG A 264 13.71 5.87 -1.14
N VAL A 265 13.00 5.62 -2.22
CA VAL A 265 12.51 4.27 -2.57
C VAL A 265 13.66 3.26 -2.68
N ILE A 266 14.85 3.67 -3.15
CA ILE A 266 16.01 2.76 -3.24
C ILE A 266 16.59 2.36 -1.87
N GLU A 267 16.40 3.20 -0.86
CA GLU A 267 16.89 2.98 0.50
C GLU A 267 15.76 3.34 1.48
N PRO A 268 14.64 2.56 1.51
CA PRO A 268 13.43 2.98 2.22
C PRO A 268 13.67 3.22 3.71
N GLN A 269 14.58 2.45 4.30
CA GLN A 269 14.87 2.46 5.74
C GLN A 269 15.66 3.68 6.21
N ARG A 270 15.93 4.64 5.34
CA ARG A 270 16.70 5.83 5.67
C ARG A 270 15.90 7.07 5.34
N ILE A 271 15.55 7.83 6.37
CA ILE A 271 14.93 9.14 6.21
C ILE A 271 15.99 10.16 5.78
N LEU A 272 15.61 11.04 4.86
CA LEU A 272 16.41 12.17 4.45
C LEU A 272 16.27 13.27 5.51
N GLY A 273 17.25 13.38 6.42
CA GLY A 273 17.18 14.32 7.55
C GLY A 273 17.00 15.78 7.14
N ASP A 274 17.51 16.18 5.98
CA ASP A 274 17.33 17.52 5.40
C ASP A 274 15.92 17.79 4.86
N SER A 275 15.12 16.74 4.65
CA SER A 275 13.72 16.86 4.25
C SER A 275 12.75 17.00 5.43
N VAL A 276 13.24 16.82 6.66
CA VAL A 276 12.40 16.81 7.85
C VAL A 276 11.99 18.25 8.19
N VAL A 277 10.68 18.48 8.24
CA VAL A 277 10.09 19.75 8.66
C VAL A 277 9.16 19.45 9.82
N VAL A 278 9.39 20.10 10.96
CA VAL A 278 8.58 19.99 12.18
C VAL A 278 7.92 21.33 12.45
N ALA A 279 6.65 21.31 12.83
CA ALA A 279 5.90 22.47 13.31
C ALA A 279 5.20 22.11 14.61
N VAL A 280 5.39 22.94 15.64
CA VAL A 280 4.79 22.77 16.97
C VAL A 280 3.66 23.78 17.12
N ASP A 281 2.53 23.35 17.69
CA ASP A 281 1.44 24.25 18.05
C ASP A 281 1.46 24.52 19.55
N ASN A 282 1.91 25.73 19.91
CA ASN A 282 2.03 26.20 21.29
C ASN A 282 0.85 27.06 21.75
N SER A 283 -0.25 27.12 20.99
CA SER A 283 -1.34 28.08 21.25
C SER A 283 -1.94 27.93 22.65
N ALA A 284 -1.99 26.70 23.17
CA ALA A 284 -2.50 26.37 24.50
C ALA A 284 -1.74 27.05 25.65
N PHE A 285 -0.50 27.51 25.43
CA PHE A 285 0.27 28.24 26.43
C PHE A 285 -0.29 29.65 26.70
N TYR A 286 -0.97 30.25 25.71
CA TYR A 286 -1.44 31.64 25.77
C TYR A 286 -2.91 31.78 26.20
N GLU A 287 -3.59 30.66 26.50
CA GLU A 287 -4.99 30.62 26.95
C GLU A 287 -5.12 30.63 28.49
#